data_AF-A0A919DT76-F1
#
_entry.id   AF-A0A919DT76-F1
#
_cell.length_a   1.000
_cell.length_b   1.000
_cell.length_c   1.000
_cell.angle_alpha   90.00
_cell.angle_beta   90.00
_cell.angle_gamma   90.00
#
_symmetry.space_group_name_H-M   'P 1'
#
loop_
_entity.id
_entity.type
_entity.pdbx_description
1 polymer ?
#
loop_
_entity_poly.entity_id
_entity_poly.type
_entity_poly.pdbx_seq_one_letter_code
_entity_poly.pdbx_strand_id
1 'polypeptide(L)'
;MEKADELSKLAGKDPGDLTAREFDRLNSGLKEYAKDPLFADRFASRLGAKGTLEFWSGINEPGANPDLGDARRERFDDLQKHLGLTLATASRSDSAGMADWKRQIIDQGGQPVRTPSGPLGFQVMSNLMRWGDYDDEFLRRYGSSLMDTEKKMTSGGTHGAWRHTPNSPYLNRTGSDPGWDPLAGYLKGLSNSPDAATSFFNDSFTSKPDGDDRSLSNFHYLFEERDWPVERTDDGETSITGRNNLALALEAATTGHPAGEFPTADTPAHDPGQSELAQNIVASISEKPERLTDHGFMADSFGKIASEYMPDIHRALHPGEANEERLFPVAGTAASLGEHDTTRFLYTLGRNPEGYVAVNLGQHGYTTSLMEYHFRHPEAYITDSSFSTGENLKKGIEGVASVAGEIEGIIGGGRAYESELEAGGRDQSYNTTLEHVKTWGGTAVGIGVGLGTTPFAGPGGIVAGGVAGTAADEIIDTIIKGSMRDGAGDVIYRNGEDMQGTKESTYKLVEEAARKAGEAAGRPSPHIVSAAAAAAESGFDHAKTNIADAFEGQGTPRQLERED
;
A
#
# COMPACT_ATOMS: atom_id res chain seq x y z
N MET A 1 -14.37 -27.99 -21.45
CA MET A 1 -13.87 -29.27 -20.87
C MET A 1 -12.80 -29.95 -21.73
N GLU A 2 -13.08 -30.36 -22.98
CA GLU A 2 -12.07 -31.02 -23.84
C GLU A 2 -10.81 -30.18 -24.04
N LYS A 3 -10.97 -28.86 -24.19
CA LYS A 3 -9.83 -27.93 -24.29
C LYS A 3 -8.94 -27.93 -23.05
N ALA A 4 -9.52 -27.99 -21.85
CA ALA A 4 -8.76 -28.06 -20.60
C ALA A 4 -7.97 -29.38 -20.48
N ASP A 5 -8.60 -30.51 -20.87
CA ASP A 5 -7.94 -31.82 -20.91
C ASP A 5 -6.79 -31.87 -21.94
N GLU A 6 -6.96 -31.19 -23.08
CA GLU A 6 -5.93 -31.06 -24.10
C GLU A 6 -4.74 -30.22 -23.62
N LEU A 7 -5.00 -29.02 -23.08
CA LEU A 7 -3.92 -28.12 -22.65
C LEU A 7 -3.19 -28.63 -21.41
N SER A 8 -3.89 -29.28 -20.47
CA SER A 8 -3.24 -29.91 -19.30
C SER A 8 -2.30 -31.04 -19.73
N LYS A 9 -2.62 -31.80 -20.79
CA LYS A 9 -1.69 -32.78 -21.37
C LYS A 9 -0.48 -32.13 -22.02
N LEU A 10 -0.61 -30.96 -22.64
CA LEU A 10 0.53 -30.21 -23.17
C LEU A 10 1.45 -29.72 -22.05
N ALA A 11 0.87 -29.17 -20.98
CA ALA A 11 1.62 -28.75 -19.80
C ALA A 11 2.24 -29.93 -19.03
N GLY A 12 1.63 -31.13 -19.09
CA GLY A 12 2.17 -32.35 -18.47
C GLY A 12 3.24 -33.08 -19.28
N LYS A 13 3.66 -32.55 -20.44
CA LYS A 13 4.81 -33.09 -21.18
C LYS A 13 6.12 -32.79 -20.46
N ASP A 14 7.17 -33.53 -20.81
CA ASP A 14 8.52 -33.08 -20.48
C ASP A 14 8.75 -31.71 -21.15
N PRO A 15 9.12 -30.66 -20.40
CA PRO A 15 9.42 -29.35 -20.97
C PRO A 15 10.52 -29.38 -22.05
N GLY A 16 11.42 -30.36 -22.01
CA GLY A 16 12.42 -30.60 -23.07
C GLY A 16 11.81 -30.99 -24.43
N ASP A 17 10.62 -31.59 -24.43
CA ASP A 17 9.92 -32.06 -25.63
C ASP A 17 8.84 -31.07 -26.13
N LEU A 18 8.63 -29.96 -25.43
CA LEU A 18 7.59 -28.99 -25.78
C LEU A 18 7.99 -28.18 -27.03
N THR A 19 7.25 -28.34 -28.12
CA THR A 19 7.54 -27.59 -29.35
C THR A 19 7.02 -26.15 -29.28
N ALA A 20 7.62 -25.22 -30.06
CA ALA A 20 7.16 -23.84 -30.14
C ALA A 20 5.66 -23.71 -30.49
N ARG A 21 5.14 -24.58 -31.36
CA ARG A 21 3.71 -24.62 -31.73
C ARG A 21 2.81 -25.10 -30.59
N GLU A 22 3.29 -26.02 -29.75
CA GLU A 22 2.56 -26.49 -28.59
C GLU A 22 2.57 -25.46 -27.47
N PHE A 23 3.70 -24.78 -27.26
CA PHE A 23 3.79 -23.60 -26.41
C PHE A 23 2.80 -22.52 -26.85
N ASP A 24 2.77 -22.18 -28.15
CA ASP A 24 1.82 -21.22 -28.73
C ASP A 24 0.37 -21.57 -28.38
N ARG A 25 0.02 -22.85 -28.57
CA ARG A 25 -1.32 -23.37 -28.33
C ARG A 25 -1.68 -23.37 -26.85
N LEU A 26 -0.74 -23.72 -25.99
CA LEU A 26 -0.90 -23.67 -24.53
C LEU A 26 -1.12 -22.23 -24.07
N ASN A 27 -0.19 -21.32 -24.41
CA ASN A 27 -0.27 -19.92 -23.99
C ASN A 27 -1.55 -19.25 -24.47
N SER A 28 -1.91 -19.43 -25.76
CA SER A 28 -3.13 -18.82 -26.32
C SER A 28 -4.39 -19.38 -25.68
N GLY A 29 -4.43 -20.69 -25.40
CA GLY A 29 -5.58 -21.30 -24.76
C GLY A 29 -5.72 -20.89 -23.29
N LEU A 30 -4.62 -20.77 -22.54
CA LEU A 30 -4.66 -20.21 -21.19
C LEU A 30 -5.14 -18.76 -21.21
N LYS A 31 -4.65 -17.93 -22.13
CA LYS A 31 -5.12 -16.55 -22.32
C LYS A 31 -6.63 -16.46 -22.55
N GLU A 32 -7.15 -17.32 -23.43
CA GLU A 32 -8.56 -17.33 -23.83
C GLU A 32 -9.48 -17.75 -22.68
N TYR A 33 -9.08 -18.77 -21.92
CA TYR A 33 -9.95 -19.43 -20.94
C TYR A 33 -9.57 -19.21 -19.47
N ALA A 34 -8.55 -18.40 -19.14
CA ALA A 34 -8.07 -18.21 -17.76
C ALA A 34 -9.16 -17.79 -16.78
N LYS A 35 -10.19 -17.05 -17.24
CA LYS A 35 -11.31 -16.56 -16.43
C LYS A 35 -12.52 -17.49 -16.40
N ASP A 36 -12.51 -18.61 -17.14
CA ASP A 36 -13.59 -19.60 -17.13
C ASP A 36 -13.36 -20.58 -15.97
N PRO A 37 -14.21 -20.58 -14.92
CA PRO A 37 -14.02 -21.42 -13.75
C PRO A 37 -14.04 -22.92 -14.05
N LEU A 38 -14.86 -23.36 -15.02
CA LEU A 38 -14.95 -24.78 -15.39
C LEU A 38 -13.70 -25.23 -16.15
N PHE A 39 -13.17 -24.37 -17.02
CA PHE A 39 -11.91 -24.64 -17.68
C PHE A 39 -10.75 -24.67 -16.68
N ALA A 40 -10.64 -23.64 -15.84
CA ALA A 40 -9.55 -23.44 -14.90
C ALA A 40 -9.46 -24.58 -13.88
N ASP A 41 -10.58 -24.92 -13.22
CA ASP A 41 -10.69 -26.07 -12.33
C ASP A 41 -10.22 -27.34 -13.03
N ARG A 42 -10.77 -27.61 -14.21
CA ARG A 42 -10.49 -28.85 -14.93
C ARG A 42 -9.02 -28.93 -15.36
N PHE A 43 -8.46 -27.83 -15.84
CA PHE A 43 -7.06 -27.75 -16.26
C PHE A 43 -6.12 -28.01 -15.08
N ALA A 44 -6.30 -27.29 -13.97
CA ALA A 44 -5.45 -27.40 -12.78
C ALA A 44 -5.59 -28.77 -12.10
N SER A 45 -6.81 -29.27 -11.96
CA SER A 45 -7.08 -30.61 -11.39
C SER A 45 -6.47 -31.73 -12.24
N ARG A 46 -6.46 -31.60 -13.57
CA ARG A 46 -5.88 -32.59 -14.47
C ARG A 46 -4.36 -32.56 -14.52
N LEU A 47 -3.78 -31.37 -14.46
CA LEU A 47 -2.34 -31.20 -14.37
C LEU A 47 -1.82 -31.67 -13.00
N GLY A 48 -2.59 -31.42 -11.95
CA GLY A 48 -2.26 -31.78 -10.57
C GLY A 48 -1.16 -30.88 -9.97
N ALA A 49 -1.04 -30.87 -8.64
CA ALA A 49 -0.07 -30.03 -7.94
C ALA A 49 1.37 -30.27 -8.39
N LYS A 50 1.76 -31.55 -8.42
CA LYS A 50 3.09 -31.97 -8.88
C LYS A 50 3.35 -31.55 -10.33
N GLY A 51 2.39 -31.78 -11.23
CA GLY A 51 2.51 -31.41 -12.63
C GLY A 51 2.62 -29.90 -12.83
N THR A 52 1.90 -29.10 -12.03
CA THR A 52 2.02 -27.63 -12.05
C THR A 52 3.44 -27.19 -11.68
N LEU A 53 3.99 -27.73 -10.58
CA LEU A 53 5.33 -27.37 -10.12
C LEU A 53 6.41 -27.84 -11.11
N GLU A 54 6.33 -29.09 -11.59
CA GLU A 54 7.31 -29.66 -12.52
C GLU A 54 7.28 -28.97 -13.88
N PHE A 55 6.11 -28.56 -14.36
CA PHE A 55 5.97 -27.80 -15.60
C PHE A 55 6.70 -26.45 -15.51
N TRP A 56 6.37 -25.64 -14.50
CA TRP A 56 6.94 -24.30 -14.38
C TRP A 56 8.45 -24.33 -14.06
N SER A 57 8.86 -25.24 -13.18
CA SER A 57 10.28 -25.42 -12.88
C SER A 57 11.07 -25.88 -14.11
N GLY A 58 10.53 -26.84 -14.88
CA GLY A 58 11.27 -27.46 -15.97
C GLY A 58 11.33 -26.62 -17.24
N ILE A 59 10.28 -25.85 -17.56
CA ILE A 59 10.33 -24.96 -18.73
C ILE A 59 11.34 -23.82 -18.54
N ASN A 60 11.63 -23.45 -17.29
CA ASN A 60 12.61 -22.43 -16.92
C ASN A 60 14.00 -22.99 -16.59
N GLU A 61 14.18 -24.31 -16.67
CA GLU A 61 15.46 -24.96 -16.41
C GLU A 61 16.47 -24.58 -17.51
N PRO A 62 17.66 -24.03 -17.15
CA PRO A 62 18.65 -23.60 -18.12
C PRO A 62 19.07 -24.74 -19.05
N GLY A 63 18.92 -24.54 -20.36
CA GLY A 63 19.31 -25.51 -21.37
C GLY A 63 18.37 -26.72 -21.53
N ALA A 64 17.23 -26.76 -20.81
CA ALA A 64 16.28 -27.87 -20.94
C ALA A 64 15.63 -27.95 -22.34
N ASN A 65 15.36 -26.80 -22.98
CA ASN A 65 14.82 -26.74 -24.33
C ASN A 65 15.36 -25.50 -25.09
N PRO A 66 16.57 -25.60 -25.69
CA PRO A 66 17.21 -24.48 -26.37
C PRO A 66 16.37 -23.93 -27.54
N ASP A 67 15.78 -24.82 -28.35
CA ASP A 67 14.98 -24.43 -29.51
C ASP A 67 13.75 -23.60 -29.10
N LEU A 68 13.07 -24.00 -28.02
CA LEU A 68 11.94 -23.24 -27.48
C LEU A 68 12.39 -21.93 -26.86
N GLY A 69 13.48 -21.96 -26.08
CA GLY A 69 14.07 -20.78 -25.46
C GLY A 69 14.44 -19.71 -26.48
N ASP A 70 15.02 -20.10 -27.62
CA ASP A 70 15.38 -19.16 -28.69
C ASP A 70 14.16 -18.69 -29.48
N ALA A 71 13.22 -19.59 -29.75
CA ALA A 71 12.04 -19.23 -30.53
C ALA A 71 11.04 -18.35 -29.76
N ARG A 72 10.99 -18.45 -28.42
CA ARG A 72 9.86 -17.97 -27.59
C ARG A 72 10.23 -17.22 -26.32
N ARG A 73 11.51 -16.88 -26.09
CA ARG A 73 12.00 -16.18 -24.89
C ARG A 73 11.08 -15.06 -24.41
N GLU A 74 10.70 -14.18 -25.33
CA GLU A 74 9.90 -12.96 -25.10
C GLU A 74 8.42 -13.22 -24.79
N ARG A 75 8.00 -14.48 -24.63
CA ARG A 75 6.60 -14.83 -24.35
C ARG A 75 6.44 -15.74 -23.13
N PHE A 76 7.53 -15.94 -22.40
CA PHE A 76 7.51 -16.68 -21.14
C PHE A 76 6.82 -15.87 -20.04
N ASP A 77 6.85 -14.55 -20.13
CA ASP A 77 6.10 -13.60 -19.31
C ASP A 77 4.59 -13.76 -19.50
N ASP A 78 4.12 -13.80 -20.75
CA ASP A 78 2.74 -14.07 -21.14
C ASP A 78 2.31 -15.43 -20.59
N LEU A 79 3.14 -16.47 -20.75
CA LEU A 79 2.83 -17.81 -20.26
C LEU A 79 2.68 -17.82 -18.73
N GLN A 80 3.62 -17.20 -18.00
CA GLN A 80 3.54 -17.09 -16.53
C GLN A 80 2.24 -16.41 -16.11
N LYS A 81 1.92 -15.28 -16.75
CA LYS A 81 0.72 -14.49 -16.46
C LYS A 81 -0.54 -15.29 -16.71
N HIS A 82 -0.69 -15.90 -17.88
CA HIS A 82 -1.90 -16.66 -18.21
C HIS A 82 -2.05 -17.93 -17.37
N LEU A 83 -0.95 -18.61 -17.05
CA LEU A 83 -0.96 -19.75 -16.14
C LEU A 83 -1.35 -19.30 -14.73
N GLY A 84 -0.75 -18.23 -14.20
CA GLY A 84 -1.07 -17.67 -12.90
C GLY A 84 -2.56 -17.29 -12.78
N LEU A 85 -3.09 -16.56 -13.76
CA LEU A 85 -4.52 -16.20 -13.81
C LEU A 85 -5.45 -17.42 -13.86
N THR A 86 -5.05 -18.47 -14.59
CA THR A 86 -5.81 -19.72 -14.65
C THR A 86 -5.81 -20.42 -13.30
N LEU A 87 -4.66 -20.48 -12.62
CA LEU A 87 -4.55 -21.10 -11.29
C LEU A 87 -5.27 -20.30 -10.20
N ALA A 88 -5.21 -18.96 -10.26
CA ALA A 88 -5.98 -18.08 -9.39
C ALA A 88 -7.48 -18.39 -9.49
N THR A 89 -8.01 -18.40 -10.72
CA THR A 89 -9.41 -18.75 -10.99
C THR A 89 -9.75 -20.17 -10.53
N ALA A 90 -8.86 -21.15 -10.74
CA ALA A 90 -9.06 -22.52 -10.32
C ALA A 90 -9.10 -22.67 -8.79
N SER A 91 -8.26 -21.93 -8.07
CA SER A 91 -8.09 -22.06 -6.61
C SER A 91 -9.37 -21.76 -5.82
N ARG A 92 -10.28 -20.98 -6.40
CA ARG A 92 -11.59 -20.59 -5.88
C ARG A 92 -12.68 -21.66 -6.05
N SER A 93 -12.36 -22.76 -6.73
CA SER A 93 -13.30 -23.86 -6.88
C SER A 93 -13.28 -24.77 -5.65
N ASP A 94 -14.48 -25.16 -5.21
CA ASP A 94 -14.69 -26.12 -4.11
C ASP A 94 -14.72 -27.58 -4.58
N SER A 95 -14.31 -27.87 -5.82
CA SER A 95 -14.26 -29.24 -6.30
C SER A 95 -13.27 -30.07 -5.50
N ALA A 96 -13.54 -31.37 -5.35
CA ALA A 96 -12.62 -32.29 -4.66
C ALA A 96 -11.22 -32.29 -5.30
N GLY A 97 -11.14 -32.13 -6.63
CA GLY A 97 -9.87 -32.05 -7.35
C GLY A 97 -9.07 -30.81 -6.97
N MET A 98 -9.72 -29.65 -6.83
CA MET A 98 -9.05 -28.42 -6.41
C MET A 98 -8.72 -28.40 -4.92
N ALA A 99 -9.58 -28.96 -4.06
CA ALA A 99 -9.25 -29.16 -2.65
C ALA A 99 -8.01 -30.06 -2.46
N ASP A 100 -7.89 -31.12 -3.25
CA ASP A 100 -6.69 -31.98 -3.30
C ASP A 100 -5.47 -31.23 -3.84
N TRP A 101 -5.63 -30.47 -4.93
CA TRP A 101 -4.56 -29.67 -5.54
C TRP A 101 -3.99 -28.65 -4.54
N LYS A 102 -4.87 -27.87 -3.87
CA LYS A 102 -4.47 -26.84 -2.88
C LYS A 102 -3.64 -27.44 -1.76
N ARG A 103 -4.11 -28.56 -1.18
CA ARG A 103 -3.39 -29.27 -0.12
C ARG A 103 -2.03 -29.76 -0.58
N GLN A 104 -1.97 -30.42 -1.75
CA GLN A 104 -0.73 -30.98 -2.26
C GLN A 104 0.31 -29.92 -2.64
N ILE A 105 -0.12 -28.75 -3.13
CA ILE A 105 0.80 -27.62 -3.37
C ILE A 105 1.47 -27.19 -2.07
N ILE A 106 0.71 -27.08 -0.97
CA ILE A 106 1.25 -26.72 0.35
C ILE A 106 2.19 -27.82 0.86
N ASP A 107 1.77 -29.09 0.80
CA ASP A 107 2.57 -30.25 1.24
C ASP A 107 3.91 -30.35 0.49
N GLN A 108 3.92 -30.00 -0.80
CA GLN A 108 5.11 -30.02 -1.66
C GLN A 108 5.93 -28.72 -1.59
N GLY A 109 5.43 -27.67 -0.93
CA GLY A 109 6.04 -26.35 -0.93
C GLY A 109 7.47 -26.35 -0.39
N GLY A 110 7.73 -27.05 0.72
CA GLY A 110 9.07 -27.16 1.30
C GLY A 110 9.97 -28.21 0.65
N GLN A 111 9.54 -28.87 -0.43
CA GLN A 111 10.24 -29.99 -1.06
C GLN A 111 10.90 -29.58 -2.39
N PRO A 112 12.07 -30.14 -2.75
CA PRO A 112 12.68 -29.91 -4.05
C PRO A 112 11.81 -30.41 -5.21
N VAL A 113 11.74 -29.64 -6.29
CA VAL A 113 10.99 -29.95 -7.51
C VAL A 113 11.92 -30.51 -8.59
N ARG A 114 11.50 -31.57 -9.29
CA ARG A 114 12.23 -32.34 -10.33
C ARG A 114 13.51 -33.03 -9.87
N THR A 115 14.42 -32.33 -9.18
CA THR A 115 15.71 -32.84 -8.72
C THR A 115 15.95 -32.51 -7.26
N PRO A 116 16.78 -33.29 -6.51
CA PRO A 116 17.10 -32.99 -5.11
C PRO A 116 17.77 -31.62 -4.88
N SER A 117 18.38 -31.05 -5.90
CA SER A 117 19.01 -29.71 -5.88
C SER A 117 18.19 -28.66 -6.62
N GLY A 118 16.96 -28.98 -7.02
CA GLY A 118 16.05 -28.07 -7.71
C GLY A 118 15.45 -27.03 -6.76
N PRO A 119 14.71 -26.05 -7.31
CA PRO A 119 13.98 -25.10 -6.49
C PRO A 119 12.94 -25.81 -5.62
N LEU A 120 12.64 -25.23 -4.46
CA LEU A 120 11.55 -25.73 -3.61
C LEU A 120 10.19 -25.38 -4.23
N GLY A 121 9.16 -26.19 -3.93
CA GLY A 121 7.79 -25.96 -4.39
C GLY A 121 7.28 -24.54 -4.10
N PHE A 122 7.65 -23.96 -2.96
CA PHE A 122 7.31 -22.57 -2.60
C PHE A 122 7.95 -21.55 -3.55
N GLN A 123 9.20 -21.75 -3.95
CA GLN A 123 9.86 -20.86 -4.92
C GLN A 123 9.15 -20.92 -6.27
N VAL A 124 8.73 -22.11 -6.69
CA VAL A 124 8.04 -22.30 -7.97
C VAL A 124 6.63 -21.70 -7.94
N MET A 125 5.82 -22.06 -6.94
CA MET A 125 4.41 -21.68 -6.86
C MET A 125 4.24 -20.17 -6.59
N SER A 126 5.06 -19.57 -5.73
CA SER A 126 4.97 -18.13 -5.44
C SER A 126 5.15 -17.27 -6.69
N ASN A 127 5.95 -17.71 -7.67
CA ASN A 127 6.07 -16.98 -8.94
C ASN A 127 4.79 -17.05 -9.79
N LEU A 128 4.04 -18.15 -9.73
CA LEU A 128 2.75 -18.25 -10.40
C LEU A 128 1.65 -17.45 -9.68
N MET A 129 1.79 -17.24 -8.36
CA MET A 129 0.87 -16.44 -7.56
C MET A 129 0.88 -14.94 -7.85
N ARG A 130 1.91 -14.43 -8.55
CA ARG A 130 2.06 -13.01 -8.88
C ARG A 130 0.90 -12.43 -9.69
N TRP A 131 0.08 -13.28 -10.32
CA TRP A 131 -1.00 -12.87 -11.20
C TRP A 131 -2.33 -13.49 -10.80
N GLY A 132 -3.33 -12.63 -10.64
CA GLY A 132 -4.68 -13.01 -10.25
C GLY A 132 -4.89 -12.94 -8.75
N ASP A 133 -6.16 -13.11 -8.37
CA ASP A 133 -6.62 -13.08 -7.00
C ASP A 133 -6.97 -14.54 -6.63
N TYR A 134 -6.15 -15.13 -5.76
CA TYR A 134 -6.26 -16.53 -5.36
C TYR A 134 -7.27 -16.69 -4.23
N ASP A 135 -7.68 -17.92 -3.95
CA ASP A 135 -8.53 -18.24 -2.80
C ASP A 135 -7.87 -17.83 -1.47
N ASP A 136 -8.57 -17.05 -0.64
CA ASP A 136 -8.01 -16.50 0.61
C ASP A 136 -7.62 -17.58 1.61
N GLU A 137 -8.41 -18.64 1.77
CA GLU A 137 -8.06 -19.74 2.68
C GLU A 137 -6.79 -20.46 2.20
N PHE A 138 -6.66 -20.65 0.89
CA PHE A 138 -5.45 -21.19 0.29
C PHE A 138 -4.24 -20.31 0.58
N LEU A 139 -4.34 -18.99 0.35
CA LEU A 139 -3.26 -18.04 0.60
C LEU A 139 -2.84 -18.06 2.07
N ARG A 140 -3.78 -18.01 3.02
CA ARG A 140 -3.49 -18.06 4.46
C ARG A 140 -2.73 -19.35 4.84
N ARG A 141 -3.21 -20.51 4.39
CA ARG A 141 -2.58 -21.81 4.70
C ARG A 141 -1.22 -21.97 4.03
N TYR A 142 -1.10 -21.48 2.78
CA TYR A 142 0.16 -21.45 2.05
C TYR A 142 1.18 -20.55 2.75
N GLY A 143 0.79 -19.33 3.12
CA GLY A 143 1.61 -18.36 3.84
C GLY A 143 2.10 -18.88 5.18
N SER A 144 1.22 -19.48 5.97
CA SER A 144 1.60 -20.13 7.24
C SER A 144 2.68 -21.20 7.03
N SER A 145 2.49 -22.10 6.07
CA SER A 145 3.48 -23.15 5.77
C SER A 145 4.78 -22.60 5.15
N LEU A 146 4.69 -21.49 4.41
CA LEU A 146 5.84 -20.78 3.87
C LEU A 146 6.66 -20.16 5.01
N MET A 147 6.02 -19.48 5.97
CA MET A 147 6.68 -18.89 7.13
C MET A 147 7.32 -19.94 8.04
N ASP A 148 6.69 -21.11 8.20
CA ASP A 148 7.31 -22.25 8.88
C ASP A 148 8.59 -22.74 8.19
N THR A 149 8.64 -22.63 6.86
CA THR A 149 9.83 -23.00 6.07
C THR A 149 10.89 -21.91 6.15
N GLU A 150 10.49 -20.64 6.03
CA GLU A 150 11.36 -19.47 6.23
C GLU A 150 12.04 -19.54 7.59
N LYS A 151 11.28 -19.77 8.66
CA LYS A 151 11.79 -19.91 10.02
C LYS A 151 12.84 -21.01 10.16
N LYS A 152 12.64 -22.16 9.49
CA LYS A 152 13.62 -23.25 9.49
C LYS A 152 14.90 -22.88 8.72
N MET A 153 14.75 -22.23 7.57
CA MET A 153 15.89 -21.89 6.71
C MET A 153 16.74 -20.73 7.24
N THR A 154 16.10 -19.79 7.93
CA THR A 154 16.75 -18.61 8.50
C THR A 154 17.25 -18.81 9.93
N SER A 155 17.11 -20.03 10.49
CA SER A 155 17.37 -20.31 11.91
C SER A 155 16.64 -19.33 12.84
N GLY A 156 15.32 -19.18 12.62
CA GLY A 156 14.47 -18.26 13.36
C GLY A 156 14.67 -16.78 13.01
N GLY A 157 15.08 -16.47 11.78
CA GLY A 157 15.30 -15.10 11.32
C GLY A 157 16.72 -14.55 11.53
N THR A 158 17.65 -15.36 12.05
CA THR A 158 19.03 -14.91 12.37
C THR A 158 19.99 -14.91 11.19
N HIS A 159 19.64 -15.58 10.08
CA HIS A 159 20.45 -15.68 8.87
C HIS A 159 19.57 -15.53 7.63
N GLY A 160 20.10 -14.94 6.55
CA GLY A 160 19.41 -14.90 5.25
C GLY A 160 19.24 -16.27 4.58
N ALA A 161 18.18 -16.41 3.79
CA ALA A 161 17.82 -17.61 3.03
C ALA A 161 17.64 -17.30 1.52
N TRP A 162 17.17 -18.29 0.74
CA TRP A 162 16.68 -18.10 -0.65
C TRP A 162 17.67 -17.57 -1.69
N ARG A 163 18.97 -17.78 -1.49
CA ARG A 163 19.99 -17.24 -2.40
C ARG A 163 19.91 -17.85 -3.80
N HIS A 164 19.81 -16.99 -4.80
CA HIS A 164 19.99 -17.36 -6.20
C HIS A 164 21.45 -17.68 -6.51
N THR A 165 21.71 -18.72 -7.31
CA THR A 165 23.07 -19.10 -7.76
C THR A 165 23.16 -19.12 -9.28
N PRO A 166 24.35 -18.98 -9.92
CA PRO A 166 24.47 -18.82 -11.38
C PRO A 166 23.82 -19.92 -12.25
N ASN A 167 23.68 -21.15 -11.74
CA ASN A 167 23.07 -22.27 -12.47
C ASN A 167 21.59 -22.47 -12.15
N SER A 168 20.99 -21.53 -11.42
CA SER A 168 19.61 -21.61 -10.99
C SER A 168 18.66 -21.26 -12.14
N PRO A 169 17.49 -21.92 -12.26
CA PRO A 169 16.43 -21.47 -13.16
C PRO A 169 15.94 -20.07 -12.81
N TYR A 170 15.61 -19.30 -13.85
CA TYR A 170 14.96 -17.99 -13.72
C TYR A 170 13.45 -18.20 -13.65
N LEU A 171 12.90 -18.19 -12.43
CA LEU A 171 11.52 -18.60 -12.13
C LEU A 171 10.51 -17.47 -12.30
N ASN A 172 10.93 -16.21 -12.21
CA ASN A 172 10.07 -15.07 -12.52
C ASN A 172 10.37 -14.56 -13.93
N ARG A 173 9.36 -14.52 -14.79
CA ARG A 173 9.46 -14.02 -16.17
C ARG A 173 8.75 -12.69 -16.36
N THR A 174 8.07 -12.20 -15.34
CA THR A 174 7.20 -11.00 -15.41
C THR A 174 7.72 -9.82 -14.58
N GLY A 175 8.84 -9.98 -13.90
CA GLY A 175 9.48 -8.94 -13.11
C GLY A 175 11.00 -8.94 -13.29
N SER A 176 11.68 -8.15 -12.47
CA SER A 176 13.12 -7.93 -12.57
C SER A 176 13.95 -8.82 -11.63
N ASP A 177 13.32 -9.53 -10.69
CA ASP A 177 13.99 -10.51 -9.84
C ASP A 177 14.01 -11.91 -10.50
N PRO A 178 14.96 -12.80 -10.16
CA PRO A 178 15.01 -14.17 -10.68
C PRO A 178 13.92 -15.09 -10.11
N GLY A 179 13.13 -14.65 -9.12
CA GLY A 179 12.06 -15.42 -8.51
C GLY A 179 12.52 -16.45 -7.48
N TRP A 180 13.67 -16.24 -6.83
CA TRP A 180 14.21 -17.20 -5.87
C TRP A 180 13.71 -16.98 -4.45
N ASP A 181 13.37 -15.75 -4.09
CA ASP A 181 12.65 -15.47 -2.86
C ASP A 181 11.15 -15.81 -3.01
N PRO A 182 10.64 -16.88 -2.38
CA PRO A 182 9.22 -17.22 -2.45
C PRO A 182 8.33 -16.16 -1.81
N LEU A 183 8.85 -15.34 -0.88
CA LEU A 183 8.06 -14.27 -0.28
C LEU A 183 7.80 -13.15 -1.29
N ALA A 184 8.73 -12.85 -2.20
CA ALA A 184 8.51 -11.82 -3.22
C ALA A 184 7.29 -12.13 -4.10
N GLY A 185 7.13 -13.37 -4.55
CA GLY A 185 5.98 -13.79 -5.35
C GLY A 185 4.69 -13.92 -4.54
N TYR A 186 4.78 -14.46 -3.31
CA TYR A 186 3.64 -14.63 -2.41
C TYR A 186 3.05 -13.27 -1.97
N LEU A 187 3.89 -12.32 -1.59
CA LEU A 187 3.48 -10.96 -1.23
C LEU A 187 2.80 -10.26 -2.41
N LYS A 188 3.25 -10.51 -3.65
CA LYS A 188 2.54 -9.99 -4.83
C LYS A 188 1.15 -10.63 -5.01
N GLY A 189 0.99 -11.89 -4.63
CA GLY A 189 -0.32 -12.54 -4.56
C GLY A 189 -1.22 -11.88 -3.51
N LEU A 190 -0.68 -11.70 -2.29
CA LEU A 190 -1.39 -11.03 -1.18
C LEU A 190 -1.82 -9.59 -1.51
N SER A 191 -1.08 -8.86 -2.35
CA SER A 191 -1.48 -7.51 -2.77
C SER A 191 -2.82 -7.47 -3.52
N ASN A 192 -3.34 -8.61 -3.97
CA ASN A 192 -4.64 -8.71 -4.63
C ASN A 192 -5.73 -9.34 -3.73
N SER A 193 -5.38 -9.74 -2.50
CA SER A 193 -6.25 -10.51 -1.59
C SER A 193 -6.18 -9.91 -0.16
N PRO A 194 -6.89 -8.78 0.06
CA PRO A 194 -6.78 -7.95 1.27
C PRO A 194 -6.99 -8.72 2.57
N ASP A 195 -8.07 -9.50 2.68
CA ASP A 195 -8.40 -10.24 3.91
C ASP A 195 -7.32 -11.27 4.25
N ALA A 196 -6.74 -11.92 3.24
CA ALA A 196 -5.62 -12.85 3.43
C ALA A 196 -4.34 -12.10 3.85
N ALA A 197 -4.10 -10.90 3.29
CA ALA A 197 -2.96 -10.07 3.61
C ALA A 197 -3.03 -9.53 5.06
N THR A 198 -4.18 -8.98 5.47
CA THR A 198 -4.43 -8.53 6.86
C THR A 198 -4.17 -9.65 7.85
N SER A 199 -4.71 -10.85 7.60
CA SER A 199 -4.48 -12.01 8.46
C SER A 199 -3.01 -12.43 8.48
N PHE A 200 -2.36 -12.48 7.31
CA PHE A 200 -0.97 -12.90 7.21
C PHE A 200 -0.03 -11.98 8.00
N PHE A 201 -0.18 -10.67 7.93
CA PHE A 201 0.73 -9.75 8.64
C PHE A 201 0.50 -9.70 10.15
N ASN A 202 -0.73 -9.97 10.60
CA ASN A 202 -1.08 -10.07 12.03
C ASN A 202 -0.74 -11.45 12.63
N ASP A 203 -0.48 -12.48 11.81
CA ASP A 203 -0.05 -13.78 12.29
C ASP A 203 1.33 -13.71 12.99
N SER A 204 1.52 -14.60 13.96
CA SER A 204 2.73 -14.65 14.79
C SER A 204 3.94 -15.24 14.04
N PHE A 205 5.05 -14.52 14.11
CA PHE A 205 6.40 -14.98 13.83
C PHE A 205 7.19 -15.08 15.14
N THR A 206 7.04 -16.19 15.87
CA THR A 206 7.87 -16.42 17.07
C THR A 206 9.28 -16.85 16.66
N SER A 207 10.29 -16.01 16.85
CA SER A 207 11.70 -16.41 16.75
C SER A 207 12.23 -16.82 18.14
N LYS A 208 12.97 -17.92 18.23
CA LYS A 208 13.85 -18.25 19.37
C LYS A 208 15.02 -19.07 18.84
N PRO A 209 16.28 -18.85 19.28
CA PRO A 209 16.64 -18.93 20.70
C PRO A 209 17.81 -18.02 21.17
N ASP A 210 17.53 -16.96 21.93
CA ASP A 210 18.51 -16.29 22.83
C ASP A 210 17.80 -15.54 24.00
N GLY A 211 16.95 -16.28 24.73
CA GLY A 211 16.48 -15.86 26.05
C GLY A 211 15.36 -14.81 26.12
N ASP A 212 15.09 -14.05 25.06
CA ASP A 212 13.94 -13.13 25.00
C ASP A 212 12.81 -13.76 24.17
N ASP A 213 11.64 -13.99 24.78
CA ASP A 213 10.42 -14.46 24.10
C ASP A 213 9.76 -13.29 23.35
N ARG A 214 10.42 -12.75 22.32
CA ARG A 214 9.78 -11.76 21.47
C ARG A 214 8.95 -12.49 20.41
N SER A 215 7.66 -12.63 20.67
CA SER A 215 6.70 -12.99 19.63
C SER A 215 6.58 -11.80 18.68
N LEU A 216 7.30 -11.83 17.56
CA LEU A 216 7.08 -10.89 16.47
C LEU A 216 5.79 -11.29 15.73
N SER A 217 5.17 -10.35 15.03
CA SER A 217 4.24 -10.70 13.96
C SER A 217 5.01 -10.86 12.65
N ASN A 218 4.36 -11.43 11.64
CA ASN A 218 4.94 -11.48 10.29
C ASN A 218 5.25 -10.07 9.76
N PHE A 219 4.45 -9.06 10.09
CA PHE A 219 4.78 -7.65 9.80
C PHE A 219 6.15 -7.26 10.36
N HIS A 220 6.34 -7.38 11.69
CA HIS A 220 7.58 -6.96 12.33
C HIS A 220 8.78 -7.72 11.77
N TYR A 221 8.66 -9.04 11.58
CA TYR A 221 9.73 -9.81 10.96
C TYR A 221 10.06 -9.33 9.54
N LEU A 222 9.08 -9.23 8.64
CA LEU A 222 9.32 -8.94 7.23
C LEU A 222 9.76 -7.49 6.98
N PHE A 223 9.22 -6.54 7.75
CA PHE A 223 9.47 -5.12 7.58
C PHE A 223 10.69 -4.63 8.36
N GLU A 224 10.94 -5.17 9.56
CA GLU A 224 11.98 -4.62 10.46
C GLU A 224 13.24 -5.47 10.51
N GLU A 225 13.11 -6.79 10.52
CA GLU A 225 14.20 -7.69 10.91
C GLU A 225 14.76 -8.53 9.75
N ARG A 226 13.96 -8.82 8.73
CA ARG A 226 14.29 -9.81 7.71
C ARG A 226 15.54 -9.41 6.93
N ASP A 227 16.53 -10.31 6.92
CA ASP A 227 17.67 -10.27 6.00
C ASP A 227 17.21 -10.66 4.57
N TRP A 228 16.68 -9.68 3.85
CA TRP A 228 16.19 -9.84 2.48
C TRP A 228 17.31 -10.33 1.54
N PRO A 229 17.09 -11.39 0.75
CA PRO A 229 18.10 -11.88 -0.17
C PRO A 229 18.47 -10.83 -1.21
N VAL A 230 19.77 -10.74 -1.54
CA VAL A 230 20.24 -9.88 -2.62
C VAL A 230 20.00 -10.59 -3.94
N GLU A 231 18.88 -10.26 -4.56
CA GLU A 231 18.56 -10.64 -5.93
C GLU A 231 19.09 -9.57 -6.91
N ARG A 232 19.53 -10.01 -8.08
CA ARG A 232 20.08 -9.13 -9.12
C ARG A 232 19.17 -9.13 -10.34
N THR A 233 18.93 -7.95 -10.87
CA THR A 233 18.26 -7.72 -12.15
C THR A 233 19.17 -8.11 -13.32
N ASP A 234 18.61 -8.15 -14.53
CA ASP A 234 19.34 -8.55 -15.74
C ASP A 234 20.52 -7.62 -16.08
N ASP A 235 20.46 -6.36 -15.66
CA ASP A 235 21.54 -5.36 -15.77
C ASP A 235 22.51 -5.37 -14.57
N GLY A 236 22.30 -6.25 -13.58
CA GLY A 236 23.19 -6.46 -12.44
C GLY A 236 22.93 -5.53 -11.25
N GLU A 237 21.87 -4.73 -11.28
CA GLU A 237 21.41 -3.93 -10.14
C GLU A 237 20.75 -4.81 -9.06
N THR A 238 20.67 -4.31 -7.83
CA THR A 238 19.94 -5.03 -6.77
C THR A 238 18.44 -4.87 -7.03
N SER A 239 17.71 -5.99 -7.10
CA SER A 239 16.27 -5.95 -7.30
C SER A 239 15.55 -5.42 -6.07
N ILE A 240 14.62 -4.49 -6.28
CA ILE A 240 13.73 -3.96 -5.24
C ILE A 240 12.45 -4.79 -5.07
N THR A 241 12.20 -5.76 -5.97
CA THR A 241 10.88 -6.39 -6.14
C THR A 241 10.32 -7.01 -4.86
N GLY A 242 11.15 -7.68 -4.06
CA GLY A 242 10.70 -8.29 -2.80
C GLY A 242 10.11 -7.27 -1.81
N ARG A 243 10.86 -6.20 -1.54
CA ARG A 243 10.42 -5.11 -0.66
C ARG A 243 9.30 -4.28 -1.26
N ASN A 244 9.30 -4.08 -2.58
CA ASN A 244 8.20 -3.39 -3.25
C ASN A 244 6.89 -4.19 -3.13
N ASN A 245 6.95 -5.51 -3.31
CA ASN A 245 5.78 -6.37 -3.11
C ASN A 245 5.35 -6.44 -1.64
N LEU A 246 6.28 -6.31 -0.69
CA LEU A 246 5.93 -6.11 0.73
C LEU A 246 5.08 -4.84 0.92
N ALA A 247 5.48 -3.71 0.32
CA ALA A 247 4.73 -2.45 0.41
C ALA A 247 3.32 -2.60 -0.17
N LEU A 248 3.19 -3.22 -1.35
CA LEU A 248 1.89 -3.49 -1.98
C LEU A 248 1.02 -4.43 -1.13
N ALA A 249 1.60 -5.47 -0.55
CA ALA A 249 0.85 -6.37 0.32
C ALA A 249 0.39 -5.66 1.60
N LEU A 250 1.21 -4.76 2.17
CA LEU A 250 0.84 -3.94 3.32
C LEU A 250 -0.25 -2.91 2.99
N GLU A 251 -0.21 -2.32 1.78
CA GLU A 251 -1.29 -1.46 1.27
C GLU A 251 -2.61 -2.23 1.28
N ALA A 252 -2.66 -3.40 0.63
CA ALA A 252 -3.89 -4.20 0.62
C ALA A 252 -4.32 -4.65 2.02
N ALA A 253 -3.36 -5.00 2.89
CA ALA A 253 -3.62 -5.48 4.24
C ALA A 253 -4.17 -4.41 5.19
N THR A 254 -3.97 -3.12 4.92
CA THR A 254 -4.46 -2.03 5.77
C THR A 254 -5.66 -1.31 5.19
N THR A 255 -5.80 -1.25 3.87
CA THR A 255 -6.92 -0.54 3.22
C THR A 255 -8.14 -1.44 2.93
N GLY A 256 -7.95 -2.76 2.95
CA GLY A 256 -9.06 -3.70 2.71
C GLY A 256 -9.48 -3.82 1.25
N HIS A 257 -8.69 -3.33 0.31
CA HIS A 257 -8.86 -3.54 -1.13
C HIS A 257 -7.53 -3.82 -1.83
N PRO A 258 -7.52 -4.36 -3.06
CA PRO A 258 -6.28 -4.63 -3.79
C PRO A 258 -5.38 -3.39 -3.91
N ALA A 259 -4.07 -3.60 -3.83
CA ALA A 259 -3.10 -2.52 -3.89
C ALA A 259 -3.07 -1.86 -5.27
N GLY A 260 -3.00 -0.52 -5.29
CA GLY A 260 -3.07 0.30 -6.48
C GLY A 260 -4.49 0.48 -7.04
N GLU A 261 -5.49 -0.17 -6.45
CA GLU A 261 -6.90 0.14 -6.71
C GLU A 261 -7.39 1.21 -5.71
N PHE A 262 -8.47 1.89 -6.05
CA PHE A 262 -9.15 2.80 -5.12
C PHE A 262 -10.32 2.08 -4.46
N PRO A 263 -10.71 2.46 -3.23
CA PRO A 263 -11.89 1.90 -2.61
C PRO A 263 -13.14 2.19 -3.46
N THR A 264 -14.01 1.20 -3.57
CA THR A 264 -15.28 1.28 -4.29
C THR A 264 -16.44 1.41 -3.31
N ALA A 265 -17.66 1.57 -3.82
CA ALA A 265 -18.85 1.55 -2.97
C ALA A 265 -19.04 0.23 -2.19
N ASP A 266 -18.45 -0.86 -2.66
CA ASP A 266 -18.54 -2.19 -2.05
C ASP A 266 -17.37 -2.48 -1.09
N THR A 267 -16.36 -1.60 -1.02
CA THR A 267 -15.24 -1.77 -0.10
C THR A 267 -15.72 -1.56 1.35
N PRO A 268 -15.50 -2.51 2.26
CA PRO A 268 -15.93 -2.38 3.65
C PRO A 268 -15.10 -1.34 4.42
N ALA A 269 -15.62 -0.92 5.57
CA ALA A 269 -14.89 -0.06 6.50
C ALA A 269 -13.74 -0.84 7.18
N HIS A 270 -12.73 -0.12 7.66
CA HIS A 270 -11.57 -0.75 8.30
C HIS A 270 -11.96 -1.66 9.47
N ASP A 271 -11.44 -2.88 9.47
CA ASP A 271 -11.56 -3.82 10.58
C ASP A 271 -10.43 -3.65 11.61
N PRO A 272 -10.52 -4.26 12.81
CA PRO A 272 -9.49 -4.10 13.84
C PRO A 272 -8.08 -4.53 13.44
N GLY A 273 -7.94 -5.59 12.63
CA GLY A 273 -6.63 -6.07 12.18
C GLY A 273 -5.98 -5.15 11.15
N GLN A 274 -6.80 -4.49 10.32
CA GLN A 274 -6.36 -3.45 9.39
C GLN A 274 -5.86 -2.21 10.16
N SER A 275 -6.66 -1.72 11.12
CA SER A 275 -6.31 -0.55 11.94
C SER A 275 -5.10 -0.81 12.83
N GLU A 276 -4.92 -2.03 13.34
CA GLU A 276 -3.72 -2.43 14.11
C GLU A 276 -2.46 -2.43 13.23
N LEU A 277 -2.54 -2.93 11.99
CA LEU A 277 -1.42 -2.87 11.05
C LEU A 277 -1.06 -1.43 10.68
N ALA A 278 -2.05 -0.55 10.46
CA ALA A 278 -1.80 0.86 10.19
C ALA A 278 -1.04 1.53 11.36
N GLN A 279 -1.46 1.26 12.61
CA GLN A 279 -0.75 1.72 13.81
C GLN A 279 0.70 1.22 13.85
N ASN A 280 0.91 -0.07 13.59
CA ASN A 280 2.24 -0.67 13.61
C ASN A 280 3.15 -0.09 12.52
N ILE A 281 2.63 0.20 11.33
CA ILE A 281 3.38 0.87 10.24
C ILE A 281 3.82 2.27 10.67
N VAL A 282 2.88 3.08 11.19
CA VAL A 282 3.16 4.45 11.64
C VAL A 282 4.22 4.45 12.75
N ALA A 283 4.06 3.58 13.75
CA ALA A 283 5.02 3.43 14.85
C ALA A 283 6.39 2.95 14.36
N SER A 284 6.44 1.96 13.46
CA SER A 284 7.69 1.40 12.94
C SER A 284 8.50 2.43 12.12
N ILE A 285 7.84 3.18 11.24
CA ILE A 285 8.50 4.22 10.43
C ILE A 285 8.86 5.42 11.30
N SER A 286 8.02 5.80 12.27
CA SER A 286 8.36 6.83 13.25
C SER A 286 9.63 6.48 14.04
N GLU A 287 9.71 5.27 14.58
CA GLU A 287 10.85 4.81 15.36
C GLU A 287 12.14 4.86 14.53
N LYS A 288 12.08 4.39 13.28
CA LYS A 288 13.23 4.31 12.37
C LYS A 288 12.86 4.78 10.95
N PRO A 289 12.94 6.09 10.66
CA PRO A 289 12.59 6.66 9.35
C PRO A 289 13.34 6.02 8.18
N GLU A 290 14.55 5.50 8.41
CA GLU A 290 15.36 4.82 7.41
C GLU A 290 14.69 3.56 6.84
N ARG A 291 13.75 2.94 7.58
CA ARG A 291 12.90 1.85 7.07
C ARG A 291 12.14 2.27 5.81
N LEU A 292 11.86 3.57 5.66
CA LEU A 292 11.24 4.14 4.46
C LEU A 292 12.20 4.97 3.61
N THR A 293 13.05 5.82 4.19
CA THR A 293 13.89 6.72 3.39
C THR A 293 14.95 5.98 2.56
N ASP A 294 15.47 4.85 3.05
CA ASP A 294 16.39 4.00 2.29
C ASP A 294 15.66 3.11 1.26
N HIS A 295 14.32 3.10 1.31
CA HIS A 295 13.42 2.29 0.52
C HIS A 295 12.31 3.14 -0.11
N GLY A 296 12.66 4.32 -0.63
CA GLY A 296 11.69 5.31 -1.11
C GLY A 296 10.70 4.81 -2.17
N PHE A 297 11.00 3.74 -2.89
CA PHE A 297 10.05 3.08 -3.80
C PHE A 297 8.80 2.50 -3.09
N MET A 298 8.79 2.37 -1.76
CA MET A 298 7.64 1.92 -0.97
C MET A 298 6.71 3.08 -0.55
N ALA A 299 7.15 4.33 -0.72
CA ALA A 299 6.46 5.50 -0.20
C ALA A 299 5.12 5.78 -0.89
N ASP A 300 4.93 5.30 -2.13
CA ASP A 300 3.65 5.37 -2.83
C ASP A 300 2.55 4.61 -2.07
N SER A 301 2.87 3.39 -1.63
CA SER A 301 1.99 2.48 -0.92
C SER A 301 1.68 3.05 0.46
N PHE A 302 2.70 3.45 1.22
CA PHE A 302 2.51 4.04 2.54
C PHE A 302 1.78 5.40 2.50
N GLY A 303 1.96 6.18 1.45
CA GLY A 303 1.20 7.42 1.22
C GLY A 303 -0.28 7.17 0.96
N LYS A 304 -0.64 6.10 0.24
CA LYS A 304 -2.05 5.69 0.07
C LYS A 304 -2.66 5.15 1.36
N ILE A 305 -1.91 4.37 2.14
CA ILE A 305 -2.34 3.95 3.49
C ILE A 305 -2.65 5.19 4.33
N ALA A 306 -1.73 6.16 4.40
CA ALA A 306 -1.97 7.40 5.12
C ALA A 306 -3.24 8.11 4.62
N SER A 307 -3.47 8.16 3.31
CA SER A 307 -4.64 8.81 2.70
C SER A 307 -5.98 8.21 3.16
N GLU A 308 -6.05 6.90 3.40
CA GLU A 308 -7.28 6.25 3.86
C GLU A 308 -7.49 6.34 5.37
N TYR A 309 -6.40 6.51 6.13
CA TYR A 309 -6.41 6.74 7.57
C TYR A 309 -6.39 8.25 7.92
N MET A 310 -6.76 9.13 6.99
CA MET A 310 -6.88 10.58 7.24
C MET A 310 -7.79 10.94 8.42
N PRO A 311 -8.94 10.28 8.66
CA PRO A 311 -9.71 10.49 9.88
C PRO A 311 -8.89 10.27 11.15
N ASP A 312 -8.12 9.19 11.23
CA ASP A 312 -7.30 8.84 12.40
C ASP A 312 -6.08 9.76 12.55
N ILE A 313 -5.46 10.15 11.44
CA ILE A 313 -4.39 11.17 11.41
C ILE A 313 -4.91 12.51 11.90
N HIS A 314 -6.12 12.90 11.47
CA HIS A 314 -6.74 14.14 11.93
C HIS A 314 -7.02 14.11 13.44
N ARG A 315 -7.46 12.98 13.99
CA ARG A 315 -7.62 12.79 15.44
C ARG A 315 -6.29 12.89 16.17
N ALA A 316 -5.25 12.21 15.67
CA ALA A 316 -3.93 12.19 16.31
C ALA A 316 -3.25 13.56 16.39
N LEU A 317 -3.55 14.47 15.47
CA LEU A 317 -3.01 15.84 15.44
C LEU A 317 -3.98 16.88 16.01
N HIS A 318 -5.16 16.47 16.47
CA HIS A 318 -6.12 17.40 17.05
C HIS A 318 -5.85 17.57 18.55
N PRO A 319 -5.70 18.81 19.06
CA PRO A 319 -5.31 19.03 20.46
C PRO A 319 -6.44 18.79 21.49
N GLY A 320 -7.66 18.42 21.08
CA GLY A 320 -8.83 18.38 21.95
C GLY A 320 -9.59 17.05 21.94
N GLU A 321 -9.72 16.41 23.10
CA GLU A 321 -10.39 15.10 23.19
C GLU A 321 -11.94 15.18 23.17
N ALA A 322 -12.53 16.34 23.46
CA ALA A 322 -13.97 16.45 23.66
C ALA A 322 -14.75 16.41 22.33
N ASN A 323 -15.57 15.36 22.13
CA ASN A 323 -16.36 15.12 20.91
C ASN A 323 -15.49 14.99 19.63
N GLU A 324 -14.22 14.62 19.77
CA GLU A 324 -13.31 14.47 18.64
C GLU A 324 -13.82 13.44 17.63
N GLU A 325 -14.42 12.35 18.11
CA GLU A 325 -15.03 11.32 17.29
C GLU A 325 -16.21 11.85 16.44
N ARG A 326 -16.79 12.99 16.82
CA ARG A 326 -17.81 13.70 16.04
C ARG A 326 -17.23 14.74 15.10
N LEU A 327 -16.09 15.33 15.48
CA LEU A 327 -15.36 16.27 14.63
C LEU A 327 -14.71 15.55 13.44
N PHE A 328 -14.10 14.39 13.70
CA PHE A 328 -13.43 13.52 12.74
C PHE A 328 -14.04 12.11 12.82
N PRO A 329 -15.25 11.90 12.31
CA PRO A 329 -15.89 10.59 12.37
C PRO A 329 -15.15 9.54 11.53
N VAL A 330 -15.13 8.30 12.02
CA VAL A 330 -14.49 7.13 11.39
C VAL A 330 -15.57 6.09 11.11
N ALA A 331 -15.55 5.49 9.92
CA ALA A 331 -16.27 4.25 9.64
C ALA A 331 -15.45 3.04 10.10
N GLY A 332 -16.11 2.06 10.72
CA GLY A 332 -15.43 0.85 11.17
C GLY A 332 -14.57 1.09 12.40
N THR A 333 -13.36 0.56 12.39
CA THR A 333 -12.41 0.60 13.50
C THR A 333 -11.40 1.71 13.28
N ALA A 334 -11.21 2.54 14.30
CA ALA A 334 -10.22 3.61 14.29
C ALA A 334 -8.82 3.08 14.57
N ALA A 335 -7.81 3.63 13.89
CA ALA A 335 -6.42 3.47 14.26
C ALA A 335 -6.06 4.43 15.39
N SER A 336 -5.57 3.92 16.51
CA SER A 336 -5.13 4.75 17.64
C SER A 336 -3.70 5.27 17.39
N LEU A 337 -3.59 6.38 16.67
CA LEU A 337 -2.30 7.01 16.35
C LEU A 337 -1.92 8.07 17.39
N GLY A 338 -0.62 8.19 17.68
CA GLY A 338 -0.07 9.25 18.53
C GLY A 338 0.43 10.44 17.71
N GLU A 339 0.35 11.65 18.27
CA GLU A 339 0.79 12.90 17.63
C GLU A 339 2.26 12.84 17.18
N HIS A 340 3.15 12.37 18.07
CA HIS A 340 4.59 12.27 17.81
C HIS A 340 4.90 11.31 16.64
N ASP A 341 4.31 10.11 16.67
CA ASP A 341 4.54 9.12 15.62
C ASP A 341 3.94 9.54 14.28
N THR A 342 2.74 10.14 14.32
CA THR A 342 2.06 10.67 13.14
C THR A 342 2.88 11.79 12.50
N THR A 343 3.42 12.70 13.30
CA THR A 343 4.27 13.79 12.83
C THR A 343 5.52 13.25 12.13
N ARG A 344 6.23 12.30 12.73
CA ARG A 344 7.45 11.71 12.15
C ARG A 344 7.16 10.90 10.90
N PHE A 345 6.06 10.15 10.89
CA PHE A 345 5.63 9.38 9.73
C PHE A 345 5.28 10.28 8.54
N LEU A 346 4.44 11.31 8.72
CA LEU A 346 4.06 12.25 7.67
C LEU A 346 5.27 13.05 7.17
N TYR A 347 6.15 13.49 8.07
CA TYR A 347 7.40 14.15 7.70
C TYR A 347 8.27 13.24 6.82
N THR A 348 8.37 11.96 7.17
CA THR A 348 9.14 10.96 6.41
C THR A 348 8.53 10.73 5.03
N LEU A 349 7.20 10.61 4.92
CA LEU A 349 6.51 10.51 3.63
C LEU A 349 6.71 11.75 2.75
N GLY A 350 6.73 12.94 3.36
CA GLY A 350 6.94 14.21 2.65
C GLY A 350 8.29 14.32 1.96
N ARG A 351 9.29 13.54 2.39
CA ARG A 351 10.62 13.48 1.75
C ARG A 351 10.62 12.71 0.43
N ASN A 352 9.55 11.99 0.10
CA ASN A 352 9.41 11.28 -1.16
C ASN A 352 8.29 11.90 -2.03
N PRO A 353 8.50 12.11 -3.35
CA PRO A 353 7.50 12.64 -4.26
C PRO A 353 6.16 11.90 -4.27
N GLU A 354 6.17 10.58 -4.39
CA GLU A 354 4.97 9.75 -4.44
C GLU A 354 4.22 9.76 -3.10
N GLY A 355 4.94 9.67 -1.99
CA GLY A 355 4.39 9.79 -0.64
C GLY A 355 3.75 11.14 -0.37
N TYR A 356 4.47 12.23 -0.69
CA TYR A 356 3.98 13.62 -0.60
C TYR A 356 2.68 13.82 -1.38
N VAL A 357 2.66 13.35 -2.63
CA VAL A 357 1.50 13.51 -3.52
C VAL A 357 0.29 12.72 -3.03
N ALA A 358 0.50 11.46 -2.64
CA ALA A 358 -0.59 10.61 -2.16
C ALA A 358 -1.26 11.22 -0.92
N VAL A 359 -0.47 11.59 0.09
CA VAL A 359 -1.00 12.21 1.33
C VAL A 359 -1.76 13.49 1.04
N ASN A 360 -1.22 14.43 0.26
CA ASN A 360 -1.91 15.69 -0.03
C ASN A 360 -3.24 15.46 -0.76
N LEU A 361 -3.27 14.49 -1.68
CA LEU A 361 -4.53 14.13 -2.36
C LEU A 361 -5.56 13.58 -1.36
N GLY A 362 -5.15 12.71 -0.45
CA GLY A 362 -6.00 12.19 0.63
C GLY A 362 -6.48 13.29 1.58
N GLN A 363 -5.55 14.09 2.11
CA GLN A 363 -5.77 15.21 3.01
C GLN A 363 -6.86 16.16 2.47
N HIS A 364 -6.66 16.65 1.25
CA HIS A 364 -7.55 17.66 0.67
C HIS A 364 -8.92 17.08 0.31
N GLY A 365 -8.94 15.83 -0.17
CA GLY A 365 -10.18 15.08 -0.40
C GLY A 365 -10.99 14.90 0.89
N TYR A 366 -10.32 14.51 1.98
CA TYR A 366 -10.94 14.34 3.30
C TYR A 366 -11.44 15.67 3.87
N THR A 367 -10.60 16.71 3.85
CA THR A 367 -10.96 18.03 4.41
C THR A 367 -12.17 18.63 3.72
N THR A 368 -12.23 18.55 2.40
CA THR A 368 -13.39 19.04 1.65
C THR A 368 -14.66 18.27 2.03
N SER A 369 -14.56 16.95 2.02
CA SER A 369 -15.65 16.04 2.40
C SER A 369 -16.16 16.33 3.82
N LEU A 370 -15.24 16.55 4.76
CA LEU A 370 -15.53 16.81 6.15
C LEU A 370 -16.14 18.21 6.37
N MET A 371 -15.67 19.22 5.63
CA MET A 371 -16.29 20.55 5.63
C MET A 371 -17.73 20.47 5.10
N GLU A 372 -17.96 19.81 3.97
CA GLU A 372 -19.31 19.60 3.43
C GLU A 372 -20.23 18.92 4.44
N TYR A 373 -19.74 17.89 5.13
CA TYR A 373 -20.46 17.21 6.20
C TYR A 373 -20.88 18.17 7.31
N HIS A 374 -19.94 18.92 7.91
CA HIS A 374 -20.26 19.83 9.01
C HIS A 374 -21.15 21.00 8.57
N PHE A 375 -21.00 21.52 7.35
CA PHE A 375 -21.90 22.56 6.83
C PHE A 375 -23.34 22.07 6.65
N ARG A 376 -23.54 20.81 6.26
CA ARG A 376 -24.87 20.19 6.15
C ARG A 376 -25.46 19.79 7.51
N HIS A 377 -24.59 19.43 8.45
CA HIS A 377 -24.92 18.99 9.81
C HIS A 377 -24.23 19.90 10.84
N PRO A 378 -24.59 21.18 10.95
CA PRO A 378 -23.90 22.13 11.84
C PRO A 378 -24.00 21.76 13.33
N GLU A 379 -24.89 20.85 13.69
CA GLU A 379 -25.05 20.24 15.01
C GLU A 379 -24.16 19.01 15.26
N ALA A 380 -23.42 18.52 14.25
CA ALA A 380 -22.71 17.24 14.34
C ALA A 380 -21.61 17.24 15.39
N TYR A 381 -20.82 18.32 15.49
CA TYR A 381 -19.69 18.42 16.41
C TYR A 381 -20.10 18.93 17.80
N ILE A 382 -20.46 20.22 17.90
CA ILE A 382 -20.82 20.89 19.16
C ILE A 382 -22.22 21.47 19.05
N THR A 383 -23.05 21.22 20.08
CA THR A 383 -24.35 21.87 20.28
C THR A 383 -24.40 22.56 21.63
N ASP A 384 -23.87 23.78 21.69
CA ASP A 384 -24.04 24.65 22.84
C ASP A 384 -25.14 25.67 22.55
N SER A 385 -26.22 25.62 23.34
CA SER A 385 -27.36 26.55 23.21
C SER A 385 -27.01 28.01 23.55
N SER A 386 -25.85 28.24 24.16
CA SER A 386 -25.33 29.58 24.47
C SER A 386 -24.77 30.28 23.23
N PHE A 387 -24.51 29.53 22.15
CA PHE A 387 -23.97 30.02 20.89
C PHE A 387 -24.94 29.74 19.74
N SER A 388 -24.90 30.58 18.71
CA SER A 388 -25.67 30.35 17.50
C SER A 388 -25.18 29.11 16.75
N THR A 389 -26.04 28.51 15.93
CA THR A 389 -25.66 27.41 15.02
C THR A 389 -24.46 27.77 14.15
N GLY A 390 -24.35 29.05 13.73
CA GLY A 390 -23.22 29.53 12.93
C GLY A 390 -21.92 29.58 13.71
N GLU A 391 -21.94 29.94 15.00
CA GLU A 391 -20.76 29.93 15.86
C GLU A 391 -20.32 28.50 16.20
N ASN A 392 -21.26 27.60 16.47
CA ASN A 392 -20.96 26.19 16.69
C ASN A 392 -20.35 25.54 15.43
N LEU A 393 -20.93 25.80 14.25
CA LEU A 393 -20.38 25.37 12.97
C LEU A 393 -18.98 25.95 12.74
N LYS A 394 -18.80 27.25 12.97
CA LYS A 394 -17.51 27.92 12.83
C LYS A 394 -16.43 27.20 13.65
N LYS A 395 -16.72 26.80 14.88
CA LYS A 395 -15.77 26.10 15.74
C LYS A 395 -15.36 24.73 15.17
N GLY A 396 -16.29 24.01 14.56
CA GLY A 396 -15.99 22.75 13.85
C GLY A 396 -15.10 22.98 12.63
N ILE A 397 -15.44 23.97 11.79
CA ILE A 397 -14.65 24.31 10.59
C ILE A 397 -13.24 24.80 10.96
N GLU A 398 -13.09 25.59 12.03
CA GLU A 398 -11.78 25.98 12.56
C GLU A 398 -10.95 24.76 12.99
N GLY A 399 -11.56 23.79 13.68
CA GLY A 399 -10.87 22.56 14.09
C GLY A 399 -10.39 21.72 12.89
N VAL A 400 -11.26 21.51 11.89
CA VAL A 400 -10.91 20.81 10.66
C VAL A 400 -9.79 21.52 9.91
N ALA A 401 -9.90 22.84 9.75
CA ALA A 401 -8.92 23.64 9.03
C ALA A 401 -7.56 23.70 9.73
N SER A 402 -7.55 23.80 11.06
CA SER A 402 -6.31 23.79 11.84
C SER A 402 -5.51 22.51 11.60
N VAL A 403 -6.15 21.35 11.72
CA VAL A 403 -5.48 20.07 11.52
C VAL A 403 -5.04 19.88 10.07
N ALA A 404 -5.85 20.32 9.10
CA ALA A 404 -5.46 20.34 7.69
C ALA A 404 -4.19 21.18 7.46
N GLY A 405 -4.12 22.36 8.06
CA GLY A 405 -2.93 23.21 8.01
C GLY A 405 -1.69 22.54 8.62
N GLU A 406 -1.87 21.83 9.72
CA GLU A 406 -0.78 21.11 10.39
C GLU A 406 -0.23 19.97 9.56
N ILE A 407 -1.08 19.12 8.96
CA ILE A 407 -0.65 18.03 8.06
C ILE A 407 0.18 18.57 6.90
N GLU A 408 -0.29 19.64 6.25
CA GLU A 408 0.40 20.31 5.14
C GLU A 408 1.75 20.91 5.57
N GLY A 409 1.81 21.49 6.77
CA GLY A 409 3.06 21.98 7.35
C GLY A 409 4.07 20.87 7.62
N ILE A 410 3.61 19.73 8.15
CA ILE A 410 4.45 18.57 8.46
C ILE A 410 5.05 17.98 7.18
N ILE A 411 4.19 17.68 6.20
CA ILE A 411 4.61 17.02 4.96
C ILE A 411 5.40 17.97 4.04
N GLY A 412 5.06 19.26 4.04
CA GLY A 412 5.84 20.31 3.40
C GLY A 412 7.24 20.45 4.01
N GLY A 413 7.36 20.32 5.34
CA GLY A 413 8.64 20.29 6.03
C GLY A 413 9.54 19.15 5.57
N GLY A 414 8.97 17.95 5.41
CA GLY A 414 9.69 16.78 4.87
C GLY A 414 10.21 17.03 3.45
N ARG A 415 9.36 17.56 2.57
CA ARG A 415 9.76 17.92 1.20
C ARG A 415 10.89 18.94 1.18
N ALA A 416 10.76 20.02 1.96
CA ALA A 416 11.75 21.09 2.02
C ALA A 416 13.11 20.59 2.51
N TYR A 417 13.12 19.73 3.54
CA TYR A 417 14.33 19.09 4.04
C TYR A 417 15.02 18.23 2.96
N GLU A 418 14.25 17.47 2.20
CA GLU A 418 14.83 16.62 1.16
C GLU A 418 15.36 17.44 -0.03
N SER A 419 14.65 18.50 -0.43
CA SER A 419 15.15 19.44 -1.43
C SER A 419 16.45 20.13 -0.96
N GLU A 420 16.64 20.34 0.35
CA GLU A 420 17.92 20.83 0.89
C GLU A 420 19.05 19.82 0.74
N LEU A 421 18.81 18.56 1.16
CA LEU A 421 19.80 17.49 1.09
C LEU A 421 20.32 17.23 -0.33
N GLU A 422 19.44 17.34 -1.34
CA GLU A 422 19.79 17.11 -2.74
C GLU A 422 20.03 18.40 -3.55
N ALA A 423 20.26 19.54 -2.88
CA ALA A 423 20.55 20.83 -3.50
C ALA A 423 19.51 21.26 -4.57
N GLY A 424 18.23 20.95 -4.35
CA GLY A 424 17.10 21.27 -5.22
C GLY A 424 16.86 20.30 -6.38
N GLY A 425 17.60 19.18 -6.44
CA GLY A 425 17.48 18.17 -7.51
C GLY A 425 16.12 17.46 -7.55
N ARG A 426 15.40 17.35 -6.42
CA ARG A 426 14.12 16.64 -6.35
C ARG A 426 12.90 17.42 -6.81
N ASP A 427 12.94 18.75 -6.91
CA ASP A 427 11.74 19.52 -7.26
C ASP A 427 11.15 19.13 -8.62
N GLN A 428 12.02 18.77 -9.58
CA GLN A 428 11.57 18.22 -10.85
C GLN A 428 10.82 16.88 -10.67
N SER A 429 11.27 16.01 -9.75
CA SER A 429 10.61 14.74 -9.46
C SER A 429 9.24 14.95 -8.79
N TYR A 430 9.14 15.87 -7.82
CA TYR A 430 7.86 16.28 -7.24
C TYR A 430 6.90 16.85 -8.30
N ASN A 431 7.37 17.79 -9.12
CA ASN A 431 6.56 18.39 -10.17
C ASN A 431 6.11 17.35 -11.21
N THR A 432 7.00 16.43 -11.62
CA THR A 432 6.67 15.35 -12.57
C THR A 432 5.61 14.43 -11.99
N THR A 433 5.77 14.02 -10.73
CA THR A 433 4.78 13.18 -10.03
C THR A 433 3.43 13.88 -9.92
N LEU A 434 3.42 15.18 -9.60
CA LEU A 434 2.22 16.03 -9.57
C LEU A 434 1.54 16.16 -10.95
N GLU A 435 2.29 16.28 -12.04
CA GLU A 435 1.73 16.29 -13.40
C GLU A 435 1.04 14.97 -13.73
N HIS A 436 1.61 13.85 -13.26
CA HIS A 436 1.02 12.52 -13.41
C HIS A 436 -0.20 12.28 -12.52
N VAL A 437 -0.50 13.10 -11.51
CA VAL A 437 -1.74 12.96 -10.71
C VAL A 437 -2.99 13.03 -11.59
N LYS A 438 -2.97 13.79 -12.70
CA LYS A 438 -4.12 13.83 -13.62
C LYS A 438 -4.40 12.47 -14.27
N THR A 439 -3.40 11.61 -14.39
CA THR A 439 -3.56 10.24 -14.92
C THR A 439 -4.15 9.28 -13.88
N TRP A 440 -4.18 9.66 -12.60
CA TRP A 440 -4.92 8.95 -11.54
C TRP A 440 -6.44 9.11 -11.70
N GLY A 441 -6.87 9.92 -12.67
CA GLY A 441 -8.14 9.79 -13.39
C GLY A 441 -9.39 9.90 -12.53
N GLY A 442 -9.89 11.12 -12.31
CA GLY A 442 -11.30 11.46 -12.02
C GLY A 442 -12.02 10.70 -10.88
N THR A 443 -11.29 9.92 -10.10
CA THR A 443 -11.86 9.03 -9.10
C THR A 443 -11.36 9.57 -7.78
N ALA A 444 -12.24 10.29 -7.09
CA ALA A 444 -12.00 10.76 -5.74
C ALA A 444 -11.40 9.60 -4.94
N VAL A 445 -10.26 9.85 -4.28
CA VAL A 445 -9.76 8.97 -3.21
C VAL A 445 -11.00 8.56 -2.41
N GLY A 446 -11.22 7.26 -2.22
CA GLY A 446 -12.48 6.73 -1.68
C GLY A 446 -12.70 7.04 -0.19
N ILE A 447 -12.26 8.21 0.23
CA ILE A 447 -12.74 9.06 1.34
C ILE A 447 -14.17 9.56 1.06
N GLY A 448 -14.94 8.83 0.25
CA GLY A 448 -16.28 9.20 -0.19
C GLY A 448 -17.24 9.26 0.99
N VAL A 449 -17.78 10.46 1.25
CA VAL A 449 -18.96 10.62 2.10
C VAL A 449 -20.14 9.94 1.41
N GLY A 450 -20.70 8.88 2.00
CA GLY A 450 -22.17 8.72 1.98
C GLY A 450 -22.90 8.74 0.63
N LEU A 451 -22.36 8.26 -0.49
CA LEU A 451 -22.96 8.47 -1.83
C LEU A 451 -24.14 7.53 -2.16
N GLY A 452 -25.27 7.67 -1.47
CA GLY A 452 -26.56 7.06 -1.86
C GLY A 452 -27.44 6.59 -0.68
N THR A 453 -28.63 6.07 -0.96
CA THR A 453 -29.65 5.67 0.02
C THR A 453 -29.37 4.36 0.79
N THR A 454 -28.12 3.95 0.84
CA THR A 454 -27.60 2.82 1.65
C THR A 454 -26.54 3.38 2.59
N PRO A 455 -26.35 2.85 3.81
CA PRO A 455 -25.26 3.31 4.66
C PRO A 455 -23.92 3.00 3.97
N PHE A 456 -23.29 4.00 3.32
CA PHE A 456 -21.97 3.86 2.71
C PHE A 456 -20.93 3.79 3.82
N ALA A 457 -20.10 2.75 3.79
CA ALA A 457 -19.11 2.41 4.79
C ALA A 457 -17.80 2.02 4.10
N GLY A 458 -17.21 2.94 3.32
CA GLY A 458 -15.86 2.77 2.77
C GLY A 458 -14.78 2.96 3.85
N PRO A 459 -13.52 2.56 3.60
CA PRO A 459 -12.45 2.49 4.60
C PRO A 459 -12.11 3.81 5.32
N GLY A 460 -12.31 4.97 4.69
CA GLY A 460 -12.15 6.30 5.31
C GLY A 460 -13.43 7.14 5.38
N GLY A 461 -14.60 6.52 5.16
CA GLY A 461 -15.88 7.22 5.01
C GLY A 461 -16.51 7.67 6.33
N ILE A 462 -17.36 8.70 6.27
CA ILE A 462 -18.22 9.11 7.39
C ILE A 462 -19.57 8.42 7.23
N VAL A 463 -20.00 7.62 8.22
CA VAL A 463 -21.36 7.03 8.23
C VAL A 463 -22.37 8.11 8.67
N ALA A 464 -22.73 8.99 7.75
CA ALA A 464 -23.79 9.98 7.93
C ALA A 464 -24.81 9.87 6.79
N GLY A 465 -26.08 9.73 7.15
CA GLY A 465 -27.16 9.54 6.18
C GLY A 465 -27.29 10.71 5.20
N GLY A 466 -27.11 10.43 3.90
CA GLY A 466 -27.46 11.31 2.80
C GLY A 466 -26.53 12.50 2.58
N VAL A 467 -25.42 12.29 1.87
CA VAL A 467 -24.57 13.40 1.39
C VAL A 467 -24.27 13.18 -0.10
N ALA A 468 -24.52 14.22 -0.91
CA ALA A 468 -24.16 14.25 -2.32
C ALA A 468 -23.28 15.48 -2.55
N GLY A 469 -21.96 15.29 -2.68
CA GLY A 469 -20.96 16.35 -2.87
C GLY A 469 -20.34 16.32 -4.27
N THR A 470 -20.09 17.50 -4.86
CA THR A 470 -19.69 17.70 -6.27
C THR A 470 -18.37 18.47 -6.43
N ALA A 471 -17.49 18.50 -5.43
CA ALA A 471 -16.31 19.37 -5.43
C ALA A 471 -14.95 18.69 -5.72
N ALA A 472 -14.90 17.37 -5.88
CA ALA A 472 -13.65 16.59 -5.93
C ALA A 472 -12.73 16.95 -7.13
N ASP A 473 -13.29 17.13 -8.33
CA ASP A 473 -12.49 17.34 -9.56
C ASP A 473 -11.77 18.71 -9.58
N GLU A 474 -12.36 19.73 -8.95
CA GLU A 474 -11.79 21.09 -8.91
C GLU A 474 -10.60 21.21 -7.94
N ILE A 475 -10.50 20.28 -6.98
CA ILE A 475 -9.45 20.25 -5.96
C ILE A 475 -8.13 19.76 -6.56
N ILE A 476 -8.15 18.71 -7.39
CA ILE A 476 -6.94 18.14 -8.01
C ILE A 476 -6.17 19.20 -8.81
N ASP A 477 -6.87 19.98 -9.63
CA ASP A 477 -6.26 21.05 -10.42
C ASP A 477 -5.65 22.16 -9.54
N THR A 478 -6.20 22.37 -8.35
CA THR A 478 -5.74 23.39 -7.40
C THR A 478 -4.52 22.90 -6.61
N ILE A 479 -4.52 21.62 -6.20
CA ILE A 479 -3.36 20.94 -5.61
C ILE A 479 -2.17 21.02 -6.57
N ILE A 480 -2.35 20.58 -7.82
CA ILE A 480 -1.27 20.58 -8.82
C ILE A 480 -0.69 21.98 -8.98
N LYS A 481 -1.54 23.01 -9.15
CA LYS A 481 -1.08 24.39 -9.32
C LYS A 481 -0.38 24.94 -8.08
N GLY A 482 -0.85 24.61 -6.89
CA GLY A 482 -0.31 25.11 -5.62
C GLY A 482 0.97 24.41 -5.15
N SER A 483 1.17 23.16 -5.57
CA SER A 483 2.29 22.31 -5.16
C SER A 483 3.48 22.32 -6.13
N MET A 484 3.33 22.81 -7.36
CA MET A 484 4.45 22.96 -8.31
C MET A 484 5.43 24.07 -7.87
N ARG A 485 6.74 23.87 -8.11
CA ARG A 485 7.82 24.82 -7.79
C ARG A 485 8.72 25.12 -8.98
N ASP A 486 9.18 26.36 -9.10
CA ASP A 486 10.11 26.78 -10.15
C ASP A 486 11.57 26.47 -9.74
N GLY A 487 12.32 25.77 -10.61
CA GLY A 487 13.66 25.25 -10.27
C GLY A 487 14.82 26.26 -10.26
N ALA A 488 14.58 27.58 -10.21
CA ALA A 488 15.62 28.61 -10.35
C ALA A 488 15.87 29.40 -9.06
N GLY A 489 17.07 29.31 -8.46
CA GLY A 489 17.47 30.11 -7.29
C GLY A 489 18.39 29.38 -6.29
N ASP A 490 18.86 30.08 -5.25
CA ASP A 490 19.65 29.52 -4.13
C ASP A 490 18.77 28.65 -3.21
N VAL A 491 19.24 27.45 -2.83
CA VAL A 491 18.45 26.39 -2.15
C VAL A 491 17.80 26.84 -0.84
N ILE A 492 18.52 27.56 0.04
CA ILE A 492 17.97 28.02 1.33
C ILE A 492 16.90 29.11 1.11
N TYR A 493 17.15 30.03 0.18
CA TYR A 493 16.18 31.08 -0.18
C TYR A 493 14.93 30.47 -0.83
N ARG A 494 15.12 29.45 -1.69
CA ARG A 494 14.05 28.65 -2.30
C ARG A 494 13.22 27.91 -1.27
N ASN A 495 13.82 27.18 -0.34
CA ASN A 495 13.05 26.44 0.68
C ASN A 495 12.13 27.36 1.50
N GLY A 496 12.58 28.60 1.80
CA GLY A 496 11.73 29.61 2.44
C GLY A 496 10.55 30.05 1.56
N GLU A 497 10.78 30.25 0.26
CA GLU A 497 9.75 30.59 -0.73
C GLU A 497 8.81 29.42 -1.01
N ASP A 498 9.32 28.19 -1.07
CA ASP A 498 8.57 26.95 -1.30
C ASP A 498 7.65 26.63 -0.12
N MET A 499 8.14 26.81 1.12
CA MET A 499 7.30 26.67 2.31
C MET A 499 6.24 27.77 2.37
N GLN A 500 6.56 29.00 1.97
CA GLN A 500 5.56 30.07 1.85
C GLN A 500 4.53 29.77 0.75
N GLY A 501 4.96 29.17 -0.37
CA GLY A 501 4.06 28.71 -1.43
C GLY A 501 3.14 27.58 -0.97
N THR A 502 3.64 26.62 -0.17
CA THR A 502 2.82 25.55 0.43
C THR A 502 1.81 26.17 1.37
N LYS A 503 2.29 27.05 2.27
CA LYS A 503 1.49 27.83 3.22
C LYS A 503 0.30 28.51 2.53
N GLU A 504 0.56 29.30 1.48
CA GLU A 504 -0.49 30.03 0.75
C GLU A 504 -1.46 29.13 -0.02
N SER A 505 -0.96 28.01 -0.56
CA SER A 505 -1.79 27.03 -1.27
C SER A 505 -2.79 26.37 -0.31
N THR A 506 -2.32 25.92 0.85
CA THR A 506 -3.13 25.28 1.89
C THR A 506 -4.30 26.17 2.29
N TYR A 507 -4.08 27.47 2.48
CA TYR A 507 -5.13 28.39 2.93
C TYR A 507 -6.18 28.60 1.86
N LYS A 508 -5.76 28.79 0.61
CA LYS A 508 -6.69 28.93 -0.51
C LYS A 508 -7.54 27.68 -0.68
N LEU A 509 -6.94 26.49 -0.54
CA LEU A 509 -7.66 25.22 -0.64
C LEU A 509 -8.70 25.06 0.47
N VAL A 510 -8.33 25.34 1.72
CA VAL A 510 -9.23 25.32 2.89
C VAL A 510 -10.35 26.37 2.77
N GLU A 511 -10.02 27.58 2.34
CA GLU A 511 -11.01 28.65 2.10
C GLU A 511 -12.01 28.26 1.02
N GLU A 512 -11.52 27.71 -0.08
CA GLU A 512 -12.34 27.29 -1.21
C GLU A 512 -13.25 26.11 -0.82
N ALA A 513 -12.73 25.13 -0.07
CA ALA A 513 -13.52 24.03 0.48
C ALA A 513 -14.63 24.55 1.40
N ALA A 514 -14.31 25.44 2.36
CA ALA A 514 -15.30 26.02 3.27
C ALA A 514 -16.35 26.86 2.52
N ARG A 515 -15.92 27.64 1.51
CA ARG A 515 -16.80 28.46 0.67
C ARG A 515 -17.78 27.59 -0.11
N LYS A 516 -17.28 26.58 -0.82
CA LYS A 516 -18.10 25.65 -1.62
C LYS A 516 -19.05 24.83 -0.75
N ALA A 517 -18.57 24.33 0.39
CA ALA A 517 -19.39 23.62 1.36
C ALA A 517 -20.54 24.50 1.89
N GLY A 518 -20.24 25.76 2.23
CA GLY A 518 -21.24 26.74 2.64
C GLY A 518 -22.26 27.07 1.55
N GLU A 519 -21.82 27.27 0.31
CA GLU A 519 -22.69 27.49 -0.85
C GLU A 519 -23.62 26.28 -1.09
N ALA A 520 -23.06 25.07 -1.11
CA ALA A 520 -23.79 23.82 -1.34
C ALA A 520 -24.80 23.51 -0.22
N ALA A 521 -24.48 23.84 1.04
CA ALA A 521 -25.39 23.68 2.16
C ALA A 521 -26.45 24.80 2.29
N GLY A 522 -26.42 25.81 1.41
CA GLY A 522 -27.30 26.98 1.49
C GLY A 522 -27.00 27.88 2.71
N ARG A 523 -25.75 27.87 3.19
CA ARG A 523 -25.24 28.58 4.36
C ARG A 523 -23.90 29.29 4.09
N PRO A 524 -23.77 30.11 3.01
CA PRO A 524 -22.52 30.80 2.74
C PRO A 524 -22.19 31.77 3.89
N SER A 525 -20.93 31.76 4.34
CA SER A 525 -20.47 32.63 5.43
C SER A 525 -19.03 33.07 5.21
N PRO A 526 -18.79 34.32 4.75
CA PRO A 526 -17.44 34.86 4.62
C PRO A 526 -16.66 34.85 5.94
N HIS A 527 -17.36 34.92 7.07
CA HIS A 527 -16.73 34.85 8.40
C HIS A 527 -16.18 33.45 8.70
N ILE A 528 -16.90 32.38 8.33
CA ILE A 528 -16.43 31.01 8.50
C ILE A 528 -15.28 30.72 7.53
N VAL A 529 -15.37 31.18 6.29
CA VAL A 529 -14.28 31.04 5.29
C VAL A 529 -12.99 31.69 5.79
N SER A 530 -13.05 32.95 6.24
CA SER A 530 -11.88 33.64 6.77
C SER A 530 -11.33 32.99 8.05
N ALA A 531 -12.20 32.44 8.90
CA ALA A 531 -11.77 31.71 10.09
C ALA A 531 -11.09 30.38 9.76
N ALA A 532 -11.57 29.67 8.72
CA ALA A 532 -10.92 28.46 8.23
C ALA A 532 -9.48 28.76 7.77
N ALA A 533 -9.28 29.83 7.00
CA ALA A 533 -7.95 30.26 6.56
C ALA A 533 -7.00 30.53 7.73
N ALA A 534 -7.45 31.33 8.70
CA ALA A 534 -6.65 31.68 9.88
C ALA A 534 -6.35 30.47 10.77
N ALA A 535 -7.29 29.53 10.88
CA ALA A 535 -7.07 28.28 11.62
C ALA A 535 -6.05 27.38 10.90
N ALA A 536 -6.16 27.22 9.58
CA ALA A 536 -5.15 26.52 8.79
C ALA A 536 -3.78 27.18 8.90
N GLU A 537 -3.71 28.51 9.01
CA GLU A 537 -2.45 29.20 9.30
C GLU A 537 -1.87 28.83 10.64
N SER A 538 -2.68 28.87 11.69
CA SER A 538 -2.25 28.46 13.02
C SER A 538 -1.73 27.02 13.05
N GLY A 539 -2.43 26.09 12.38
CA GLY A 539 -2.00 24.70 12.30
C GLY A 539 -0.71 24.50 11.53
N PHE A 540 -0.55 25.20 10.40
CA PHE A 540 0.69 25.15 9.61
C PHE A 540 1.89 25.67 10.40
N ASP A 541 1.71 26.72 11.20
CA ASP A 541 2.77 27.21 12.07
C ASP A 541 3.02 26.27 13.27
N HIS A 542 1.98 25.59 13.79
CA HIS A 542 2.10 24.55 14.82
C HIS A 542 2.94 23.36 14.35
N ALA A 543 2.78 22.94 13.08
CA ALA A 543 3.58 21.87 12.47
C ALA A 543 5.09 22.05 12.66
N LYS A 544 5.59 23.30 12.61
CA LYS A 544 7.02 23.59 12.81
C LYS A 544 7.48 23.24 14.22
N THR A 545 6.64 23.55 15.22
CA THR A 545 6.90 23.17 16.61
C THR A 545 6.85 21.67 16.79
N ASN A 546 5.84 21.00 16.22
CA ASN A 546 5.69 19.55 16.33
C ASN A 546 6.83 18.79 15.64
N ILE A 547 7.29 19.23 14.47
CA ILE A 547 8.49 18.66 13.82
C ILE A 547 9.70 18.82 14.73
N ALA A 548 9.95 20.03 15.26
CA ALA A 548 11.09 20.29 16.12
C ALA A 548 11.07 19.40 17.37
N ASP A 549 9.94 19.33 18.07
CA ASP A 549 9.78 18.50 19.26
C ASP A 549 9.92 17.00 18.94
N ALA A 550 9.43 16.55 17.78
CA ALA A 550 9.45 15.16 17.39
C ALA A 550 10.82 14.62 16.96
N PHE A 551 11.72 15.48 16.46
CA PHE A 551 13.05 15.08 16.00
C PHE A 551 14.21 15.55 16.90
N GLU A 552 14.07 16.68 17.59
CA GLU A 552 15.18 17.26 18.37
C GLU A 552 15.14 16.83 19.85
N GLY A 553 13.98 16.41 20.36
CA GLY A 553 13.75 16.11 21.76
C GLY A 553 13.91 17.35 22.66
N GLN A 554 13.13 17.46 23.74
CA GLN A 554 13.25 18.60 24.68
C GLN A 554 14.58 18.63 25.47
N GLY A 555 15.49 17.69 25.21
CA GLY A 555 16.80 17.59 25.86
C GLY A 555 17.88 18.28 25.04
N THR A 556 18.30 19.47 25.47
CA THR A 556 19.52 20.11 24.95
C THR A 556 20.72 19.16 25.13
N PRO A 557 21.53 18.83 24.10
CA PRO A 557 22.71 17.95 24.20
C PRO A 557 23.90 18.55 24.99
N ARG A 558 23.65 19.11 26.16
CA ARG A 558 24.68 19.62 27.06
C ARG A 558 24.35 19.32 28.52
N GLN A 559 24.12 18.06 28.86
CA GLN A 559 24.13 17.64 30.26
C GLN A 559 24.41 16.16 30.53
N LEU A 560 24.78 15.36 29.51
CA LEU A 560 25.19 13.96 29.71
C LEU A 560 26.71 13.73 29.55
N GLU A 561 27.50 14.81 29.43
CA GLU A 561 28.93 14.76 29.71
C GLU A 561 29.21 15.55 30.99
N ARG A 562 29.02 14.91 32.14
CA ARG A 562 29.75 15.18 33.38
C ARG A 562 29.47 14.10 34.43
N GLU A 563 30.55 13.60 35.00
CA GLU A 563 30.69 12.71 36.17
C GLU A 563 30.45 11.22 35.87
N ASP A 564 31.43 10.31 35.87
CA ASP A 564 32.87 10.30 36.20
C ASP A 564 33.57 9.17 35.41
#